data_AF-A0A976M6J4-F1
#
_entry.id   AF-A0A976M6J4-F1
#
_cell.length_a   1.000
_cell.length_b   1.000
_cell.length_c   1.000
_cell.angle_alpha   90.00
_cell.angle_beta   90.00
_cell.angle_gamma   90.00
#
_symmetry.space_group_name_H-M   'P 1'
#
loop_
_entity.id
_entity.type
_entity.pdbx_description
1 polymer ?
#
loop_
_entity_poly.entity_id
_entity_poly.type
_entity_poly.pdbx_seq_one_letter_code
_entity_poly.pdbx_strand_id
1 'polypeptide(L)'
;MKCRFLLILYTVKLAIADYSKVDIADESSLDSFSPQKGYIGDIEVLILKVPNKLTIQSLEDEKVLVWKSKPTEALREVCVYYQNNRKIGLYVYSIDYFSSPNYSFYIYKRNKWRSASEDRFDSMLFDRALVLKLGSFTTSSMALIYVLVFLIL
;
A
#
# COMPACT_ATOMS: atom_id res chain seq x y z
N MET A 1 16.66 14.60 42.01
CA MET A 1 15.92 14.95 40.78
C MET A 1 16.41 14.23 39.51
N LYS A 2 17.71 13.92 39.35
CA LYS A 2 18.26 13.23 38.15
C LYS A 2 17.68 11.83 37.88
N CYS A 3 17.44 11.01 38.92
CA CYS A 3 16.91 9.65 38.73
C CYS A 3 15.47 9.62 38.21
N ARG A 4 14.61 10.59 38.58
CA ARG A 4 13.23 10.67 38.09
C ARG A 4 13.18 10.99 36.59
N PHE A 5 14.08 11.85 36.12
CA PHE A 5 14.20 12.19 34.70
C PHE A 5 14.70 11.01 33.87
N LEU A 6 15.68 10.25 34.39
CA LEU A 6 16.14 9.00 33.78
C LEU A 6 15.05 7.94 33.73
N LEU A 7 14.21 7.84 34.77
CA LEU A 7 13.10 6.89 34.82
C LEU A 7 12.01 7.24 33.79
N ILE A 8 11.70 8.53 33.63
CA ILE A 8 10.77 9.02 32.60
C ILE A 8 11.33 8.74 31.20
N LEU A 9 12.61 9.03 30.95
CA LEU A 9 13.28 8.70 29.69
C LEU A 9 13.29 7.19 29.42
N TYR A 10 13.48 6.39 30.45
CA TYR A 10 13.48 4.93 30.34
C TYR A 10 12.08 4.38 30.08
N THR A 11 11.03 4.91 30.73
CA THR A 11 9.63 4.55 30.47
C THR A 11 9.15 5.01 29.11
N VAL A 12 9.59 6.19 28.65
CA VAL A 12 9.34 6.65 27.28
C VAL A 12 10.05 5.70 26.31
N LYS A 13 11.33 5.37 26.54
CA LYS A 13 12.08 4.42 25.70
C LYS A 13 11.51 3.00 25.72
N LEU A 14 10.90 2.55 26.82
CA LEU A 14 10.20 1.26 26.96
C LEU A 14 8.83 1.26 26.28
N ALA A 15 8.06 2.34 26.39
CA ALA A 15 6.80 2.52 25.66
C ALA A 15 7.03 2.67 24.15
N ILE A 16 8.17 3.25 23.77
CA ILE A 16 8.74 3.26 22.43
C ILE A 16 9.29 1.87 22.07
N ALA A 17 9.75 1.03 23.00
CA ALA A 17 10.31 -0.29 22.66
C ALA A 17 9.24 -1.32 22.26
N ASP A 18 7.97 -1.09 22.58
CA ASP A 18 6.83 -1.94 22.23
C ASP A 18 6.27 -1.63 20.82
N TYR A 19 7.15 -1.26 19.89
CA TYR A 19 6.77 -0.96 18.51
C TYR A 19 6.52 -2.23 17.71
N SER A 20 5.26 -2.41 17.34
CA SER A 20 4.87 -3.46 16.41
C SER A 20 5.48 -3.24 15.03
N LYS A 21 5.94 -4.34 14.44
CA LYS A 21 6.43 -4.45 13.06
C LYS A 21 5.57 -5.44 12.31
N VAL A 22 5.45 -5.27 11.01
CA VAL A 22 4.76 -6.24 10.15
C VAL A 22 5.65 -6.58 8.96
N ASP A 23 5.80 -7.87 8.68
CA ASP A 23 6.53 -8.37 7.51
C ASP A 23 5.52 -8.90 6.49
N ILE A 24 5.35 -8.19 5.38
CA ILE A 24 4.35 -8.58 4.36
C ILE A 24 4.70 -9.87 3.61
N ALA A 25 5.90 -10.42 3.79
CA ALA A 25 6.25 -11.74 3.28
C ALA A 25 5.90 -12.88 4.25
N ASP A 26 5.71 -12.58 5.53
CA ASP A 26 5.46 -13.59 6.56
C ASP A 26 3.97 -13.61 6.92
N GLU A 27 3.26 -14.63 6.43
CA GLU A 27 1.82 -14.83 6.68
C GLU A 27 1.48 -14.84 8.18
N SER A 28 2.35 -15.41 9.03
CA SER A 28 2.11 -15.46 10.47
C SER A 28 2.09 -14.08 11.12
N SER A 29 2.79 -13.11 10.53
CA SER A 29 2.76 -11.72 10.98
C SER A 29 1.45 -11.01 10.59
N LEU A 30 0.77 -11.50 9.56
CA LEU A 30 -0.44 -10.90 9.00
C LEU A 30 -1.72 -11.28 9.75
N ASP A 31 -1.73 -12.42 10.45
CA ASP A 31 -2.91 -12.95 11.14
C ASP A 31 -3.55 -11.94 12.11
N SER A 32 -2.73 -11.07 12.71
CA SER A 32 -3.19 -10.02 13.63
C SER A 32 -3.90 -8.84 12.97
N PHE A 33 -3.87 -8.74 11.63
CA PHE A 33 -4.34 -7.60 10.84
C PHE A 33 -5.54 -7.92 9.94
N SER A 34 -6.13 -9.12 10.05
CA SER A 34 -7.32 -9.54 9.30
C SER A 34 -7.21 -9.25 7.78
N PRO A 35 -6.25 -9.88 7.09
CA PRO A 35 -5.98 -9.63 5.68
C PRO A 35 -7.22 -9.85 4.80
N GLN A 36 -7.46 -8.92 3.88
CA GLN A 36 -8.50 -9.03 2.86
C GLN A 36 -7.85 -9.16 1.50
N LYS A 37 -8.33 -10.10 0.68
CA LYS A 37 -7.87 -10.27 -0.70
C LYS A 37 -8.96 -9.80 -1.67
N GLY A 38 -8.55 -9.11 -2.73
CA GLY A 38 -9.42 -8.62 -3.79
C GLY A 38 -8.70 -8.58 -5.13
N TYR A 39 -9.40 -8.12 -6.16
CA TYR A 39 -8.87 -8.05 -7.52
C TYR A 39 -9.28 -6.75 -8.22
N ILE A 40 -8.36 -6.19 -9.01
CA ILE A 40 -8.60 -5.09 -9.94
C ILE A 40 -8.15 -5.56 -11.32
N GLY A 41 -9.08 -6.09 -12.12
CA GLY A 41 -8.74 -6.81 -13.35
C GLY A 41 -7.89 -8.06 -13.05
N ASP A 42 -6.72 -8.17 -13.68
CA ASP A 42 -5.76 -9.27 -13.48
C ASP A 42 -4.79 -9.01 -12.29
N ILE A 43 -4.99 -7.93 -11.52
CA ILE A 43 -4.14 -7.55 -10.39
C ILE A 43 -4.80 -8.02 -9.10
N GLU A 44 -4.14 -8.92 -8.36
CA GLU A 44 -4.55 -9.29 -7.00
C GLU A 44 -4.09 -8.22 -6.01
N VAL A 45 -4.94 -7.86 -5.07
CA VAL A 45 -4.66 -6.87 -4.03
C VAL A 45 -4.86 -7.52 -2.66
N LEU A 46 -3.81 -7.46 -1.84
CA LEU A 46 -3.87 -7.83 -0.43
C LEU A 46 -3.96 -6.55 0.41
N ILE A 47 -5.06 -6.37 1.12
CA ILE A 47 -5.34 -5.22 1.97
C ILE A 47 -5.18 -5.64 3.43
N LEU A 48 -4.33 -4.94 4.15
CA LEU A 48 -4.07 -5.11 5.56
C LEU A 48 -4.57 -3.87 6.30
N LYS A 49 -5.58 -4.02 7.14
CA LYS A 49 -6.12 -2.93 7.97
C LYS A 49 -5.60 -3.06 9.39
N VAL A 50 -4.88 -2.05 9.84
CA VAL A 50 -4.30 -2.04 11.18
C VAL A 50 -5.40 -1.74 12.20
N PRO A 51 -5.64 -2.62 13.18
CA PRO A 51 -6.58 -2.36 14.26
C PRO A 51 -6.24 -1.05 14.97
N ASN A 52 -7.25 -0.26 15.33
CA ASN A 52 -7.07 1.07 15.93
C ASN A 52 -6.19 1.10 17.19
N LYS A 53 -6.03 -0.04 17.87
CA LYS A 53 -5.24 -0.20 19.10
C LYS A 53 -3.76 -0.47 18.85
N LEU A 54 -3.36 -0.84 17.62
CA LEU A 54 -1.98 -1.15 17.27
C LEU A 54 -1.33 0.05 16.59
N THR A 55 -0.09 0.34 16.98
CA THR A 55 0.74 1.38 16.37
C THR A 55 1.93 0.70 15.72
N ILE A 56 1.86 0.52 14.40
CA ILE A 56 2.97 -0.05 13.63
C ILE A 56 3.86 1.08 13.16
N GLN A 57 5.16 0.95 13.44
CA GLN A 57 6.16 1.96 13.10
C GLN A 57 7.06 1.57 11.91
N SER A 58 6.99 0.31 11.47
CA SER A 58 7.73 -0.12 10.28
C SER A 58 7.07 -1.29 9.57
N LEU A 59 7.24 -1.28 8.25
CA LEU A 59 6.82 -2.31 7.33
C LEU A 59 8.08 -2.94 6.73
N GLU A 60 8.18 -4.26 6.82
CA GLU A 60 9.27 -5.05 6.26
C GLU A 60 8.72 -6.00 5.18
N ASP A 61 9.57 -6.41 4.25
CA ASP A 61 9.30 -7.42 3.24
C ASP A 61 10.51 -8.36 3.16
N GLU A 62 10.35 -9.61 3.56
CA GLU A 62 11.46 -10.57 3.69
C GLU A 62 12.59 -10.00 4.57
N LYS A 63 12.23 -9.38 5.70
CA LYS A 63 13.14 -8.65 6.62
C LYS A 63 13.84 -7.44 6.02
N VAL A 64 13.44 -6.97 4.83
CA VAL A 64 13.94 -5.73 4.23
C VAL A 64 12.98 -4.59 4.56
N LEU A 65 13.50 -3.53 5.17
CA LEU A 65 12.70 -2.34 5.51
C LEU A 65 12.14 -1.68 4.23
N VAL A 66 10.81 -1.57 4.16
CA VAL A 66 10.09 -0.95 3.04
C VAL A 66 9.63 0.46 3.40
N TRP A 67 9.04 0.60 4.59
CA TRP A 67 8.55 1.86 5.11
C TRP A 67 8.82 1.96 6.61
N LYS A 68 9.03 3.19 7.07
CA LYS A 68 9.25 3.52 8.47
C LYS A 68 8.52 4.83 8.78
N SER A 69 7.71 4.82 9.82
CA SER A 69 7.00 6.01 10.30
C SER A 69 7.94 7.01 10.97
N LYS A 70 7.46 8.25 11.05
CA LYS A 70 7.93 9.23 12.04
C LYS A 70 7.32 8.92 13.43
N PRO A 71 7.88 9.47 14.53
CA PRO A 71 7.35 9.24 15.87
C PRO A 71 5.88 9.64 16.07
N THR A 72 5.38 10.57 15.25
CA THR A 72 4.01 11.10 15.31
C THR A 72 3.06 10.40 14.35
N GLU A 73 3.59 9.47 13.56
CA GLU A 73 2.89 8.81 12.47
C GLU A 73 2.64 7.35 12.82
N ALA A 74 1.45 6.87 12.48
CA ALA A 74 1.03 5.49 12.69
C ALA A 74 0.45 4.91 11.39
N LEU A 75 0.84 3.67 11.08
CA LEU A 75 0.27 2.94 9.95
C LEU A 75 -1.21 2.62 10.19
N ARG A 76 -2.03 2.75 9.16
CA ARG A 76 -3.47 2.44 9.20
C ARG A 76 -3.88 1.38 8.21
N GLU A 77 -3.36 1.46 6.99
CA GLU A 77 -3.67 0.50 5.94
C GLU A 77 -2.46 0.29 5.04
N VAL A 78 -2.28 -0.95 4.60
CA VAL A 78 -1.31 -1.33 3.59
C VAL A 78 -2.00 -2.13 2.52
N CYS A 79 -1.78 -1.78 1.26
CA CYS A 79 -2.23 -2.57 0.12
C CYS A 79 -1.01 -3.06 -0.67
N VAL A 80 -0.85 -4.37 -0.77
CA VAL A 80 0.18 -5.00 -1.61
C VAL A 80 -0.48 -5.47 -2.90
N TYR A 81 0.09 -5.08 -4.03
CA TYR A 81 -0.42 -5.39 -5.36
C TYR A 81 0.45 -6.48 -5.99
N TYR A 82 -0.22 -7.49 -6.52
CA TYR A 82 0.38 -8.65 -7.16
C TYR A 82 -0.10 -8.80 -8.60
N GLN A 83 0.80 -9.20 -9.48
CA GLN A 83 0.47 -9.61 -10.84
C GLN A 83 1.20 -10.92 -11.12
N ASN A 84 0.46 -11.96 -11.53
CA ASN A 84 1.00 -13.31 -11.77
C ASN A 84 1.84 -13.82 -10.57
N ASN A 85 1.30 -13.69 -9.35
CA ASN A 85 1.95 -14.05 -8.08
C ASN A 85 3.25 -13.29 -7.77
N ARG A 86 3.52 -12.16 -8.43
CA ARG A 86 4.68 -11.31 -8.14
C ARG A 86 4.24 -9.98 -7.58
N LYS A 87 4.89 -9.53 -6.49
CA LYS A 87 4.72 -8.18 -5.94
C LYS A 87 5.11 -7.15 -7.01
N ILE A 88 4.23 -6.20 -7.28
CA ILE A 88 4.48 -5.11 -8.24
C ILE A 88 4.41 -3.73 -7.58
N GLY A 89 3.57 -3.60 -6.56
CA GLY A 89 3.27 -2.32 -5.94
C GLY A 89 2.89 -2.45 -4.48
N LEU A 90 3.09 -1.36 -3.75
CA LEU A 90 2.71 -1.22 -2.37
C LEU A 90 2.20 0.20 -2.14
N TYR A 91 1.03 0.29 -1.55
CA TYR A 91 0.42 1.52 -1.07
C TYR A 91 0.39 1.48 0.46
N VAL A 92 0.80 2.58 1.07
CA VAL A 92 0.85 2.75 2.52
C VAL A 92 0.04 3.98 2.89
N TYR A 93 -0.98 3.78 3.72
CA TYR A 93 -1.77 4.84 4.34
C TYR A 93 -1.41 4.94 5.82
N SER A 94 -0.95 6.13 6.21
CA SER A 94 -0.58 6.44 7.58
C SER A 94 -1.28 7.73 8.05
N ILE A 95 -1.50 7.82 9.35
CA ILE A 95 -2.05 9.02 9.98
C ILE A 95 -0.95 9.64 10.85
N ASP A 96 -0.66 10.91 10.61
CA ASP A 96 0.16 11.74 11.47
C ASP A 96 -0.75 12.49 12.46
N TYR A 97 -0.38 12.51 13.74
CA TYR A 97 -1.16 13.16 14.79
C TYR A 97 -1.25 14.68 14.63
N PHE A 98 -0.25 15.30 13.99
CA PHE A 98 -0.16 16.76 13.87
C PHE A 98 -0.44 17.28 12.46
N SER A 99 -0.68 16.40 11.49
CA SER A 99 -0.85 16.78 10.10
C SER A 99 -1.90 15.93 9.39
N SER A 100 -2.12 16.20 8.10
CA SER A 100 -3.03 15.41 7.29
C SER A 100 -2.52 13.97 7.14
N PRO A 101 -3.41 13.01 6.84
CA PRO A 101 -2.99 11.65 6.52
C PRO A 101 -1.97 11.63 5.36
N ASN A 102 -1.04 10.70 5.43
CA ASN A 102 0.00 10.52 4.44
C ASN A 102 -0.28 9.28 3.59
N TYR A 103 -0.01 9.44 2.29
CA TYR A 103 -0.08 8.38 1.30
C TYR A 103 1.32 8.18 0.73
N SER A 104 1.83 6.96 0.83
CA SER A 104 3.15 6.60 0.31
C SER A 104 3.04 5.44 -0.65
N PHE A 105 3.65 5.59 -1.81
CA PHE A 105 3.58 4.61 -2.90
C PHE A 105 4.96 4.05 -3.20
N TYR A 106 5.03 2.74 -3.40
CA TYR A 106 6.26 2.03 -3.70
C TYR A 106 6.07 1.07 -4.85
N ILE A 107 7.03 1.04 -5.77
CA ILE A 107 7.07 0.12 -6.90
C ILE A 107 8.16 -0.93 -6.63
N TYR A 108 7.81 -2.20 -6.79
CA TYR A 108 8.76 -3.29 -6.66
C TYR A 108 9.46 -3.53 -8.00
N LYS A 109 10.77 -3.27 -8.07
CA LYS A 109 11.55 -3.47 -9.30
C LYS A 109 12.97 -3.91 -8.98
N ARG A 110 13.42 -4.99 -9.65
CA ARG A 110 14.76 -5.59 -9.44
C ARG A 110 14.97 -5.99 -7.97
N ASN A 111 13.99 -6.69 -7.39
CA ASN A 111 13.97 -7.16 -6.01
C ASN A 111 14.19 -6.06 -4.95
N LYS A 112 13.72 -4.84 -5.24
CA LYS A 112 13.85 -3.70 -4.35
C LYS A 112 12.61 -2.82 -4.43
N TRP A 113 12.14 -2.38 -3.28
CA TRP A 113 11.13 -1.34 -3.16
C TRP A 113 11.73 0.02 -3.47
N ARG A 114 11.03 0.82 -4.27
CA ARG A 114 11.40 2.20 -4.57
C ARG A 114 10.18 3.09 -4.40
N SER A 115 10.34 4.17 -3.64
CA SER A 115 9.30 5.20 -3.56
C SER A 115 8.98 5.76 -4.95
N ALA A 116 7.70 6.01 -5.18
CA ALA A 116 7.15 6.59 -6.39
C ALA A 116 6.13 7.67 -6.03
N SER A 117 5.86 8.58 -6.97
CA SER A 117 4.67 9.43 -6.90
C SER A 117 3.42 8.61 -7.20
N GLU A 118 2.26 9.12 -6.79
CA GLU A 118 0.94 8.56 -7.10
C GLU A 118 0.76 8.36 -8.61
N ASP A 119 0.94 9.41 -9.42
CA ASP A 119 0.83 9.32 -10.89
C ASP A 119 1.67 8.19 -11.49
N ARG A 120 2.89 8.01 -10.98
CA ARG A 120 3.80 6.97 -11.47
C ARG A 120 3.34 5.59 -11.01
N PHE A 121 2.87 5.48 -9.77
CA PHE A 121 2.33 4.24 -9.23
C PHE A 121 1.09 3.81 -10.00
N ASP A 122 0.14 4.72 -10.22
CA ASP A 122 -1.06 4.49 -11.00
C ASP A 122 -0.71 4.12 -12.44
N SER A 123 0.19 4.87 -13.09
CA SER A 123 0.62 4.53 -14.44
C SER A 123 1.22 3.13 -14.54
N MET A 124 1.84 2.61 -13.47
CA MET A 124 2.37 1.24 -13.42
C MET A 124 1.26 0.20 -13.26
N LEU A 125 0.25 0.48 -12.42
CA LEU A 125 -0.93 -0.40 -12.29
C LEU A 125 -1.75 -0.45 -13.58
N PHE A 126 -1.76 0.64 -14.34
CA PHE A 126 -2.53 0.79 -15.57
C PHE A 126 -1.68 0.73 -16.85
N ASP A 127 -0.40 0.33 -16.76
CA ASP A 127 0.55 0.43 -17.88
C ASP A 127 0.14 -0.47 -19.05
N ARG A 128 -0.44 0.20 -20.08
CA ARG A 128 -0.77 -0.13 -21.48
C ARG A 128 -1.28 -1.53 -21.89
N ALA A 129 -0.85 -2.62 -21.28
CA ALA A 129 -1.31 -3.96 -21.67
C ALA A 129 -2.78 -4.23 -21.28
N LEU A 130 -3.24 -3.68 -20.15
CA LEU A 130 -4.64 -3.75 -19.71
C LEU A 130 -5.55 -2.80 -20.50
N VAL A 131 -5.07 -1.58 -20.81
CA VAL A 131 -5.79 -0.62 -21.67
C VAL A 131 -5.87 -1.12 -23.12
N LEU A 132 -4.85 -1.83 -23.62
CA LEU A 132 -4.90 -2.46 -24.95
C LEU A 132 -5.82 -3.70 -24.98
N LYS A 133 -5.91 -4.49 -23.90
CA LYS A 133 -6.89 -5.59 -23.79
C LYS A 133 -8.34 -5.10 -23.68
N LEU A 134 -8.57 -3.97 -23.00
CA LEU A 134 -9.90 -3.32 -22.94
C LEU A 134 -10.22 -2.53 -24.22
N GLY A 135 -9.19 -1.99 -24.89
CA GLY A 135 -9.28 -1.31 -26.19
C GLY A 135 -9.38 -2.25 -27.40
N SER A 136 -9.00 -3.52 -27.26
CA SER A 136 -9.13 -4.53 -28.32
C SER A 136 -10.53 -5.16 -28.40
N PHE A 137 -11.45 -4.80 -27.49
CA PHE A 137 -12.84 -5.26 -27.52
C PHE A 137 -13.84 -4.21 -28.03
N THR A 138 -13.40 -3.01 -28.43
CA THR A 138 -14.32 -1.89 -28.71
C THR A 138 -14.15 -1.18 -30.05
N THR A 139 -13.29 -1.64 -30.97
CA THR A 139 -13.17 -0.97 -32.29
C THR A 139 -14.35 -1.25 -33.23
N SER A 140 -15.04 -2.38 -33.11
CA SER A 140 -16.22 -2.67 -33.97
C SER A 140 -17.53 -2.11 -33.40
N SER A 141 -17.68 -2.14 -32.08
CA SER A 141 -18.92 -1.77 -31.38
C SER A 141 -19.05 -0.27 -31.14
N MET A 142 -17.96 0.46 -30.87
CA MET A 142 -18.00 1.93 -30.81
C MET A 142 -18.22 2.55 -32.19
N ALA A 143 -17.64 1.99 -33.25
CA ALA A 143 -17.91 2.44 -34.61
C ALA A 143 -19.39 2.26 -34.99
N LEU A 144 -20.00 1.13 -34.59
CA LEU A 144 -21.45 0.90 -34.76
C LEU A 144 -22.30 1.87 -33.94
N ILE A 145 -21.91 2.20 -32.71
CA ILE A 145 -22.62 3.18 -31.88
C ILE A 145 -22.54 4.58 -32.50
N TYR A 146 -21.36 5.00 -32.99
CA TYR A 146 -21.21 6.28 -33.69
C TYR A 146 -22.00 6.33 -35.00
N VAL A 147 -22.04 5.24 -35.78
CA VAL A 147 -22.86 5.15 -37.00
C VAL A 147 -24.37 5.15 -36.68
N LEU A 148 -24.80 4.50 -35.60
CA LEU A 148 -26.20 4.50 -35.16
C LEU A 148 -26.65 5.89 -34.66
N VAL A 149 -25.80 6.60 -33.91
CA VAL A 149 -26.09 7.97 -33.48
C VAL A 149 -26.16 8.93 -34.67
N PHE A 150 -25.35 8.71 -35.72
CA PHE A 150 -25.38 9.53 -36.93
C PHE A 150 -26.54 9.21 -37.90
N LEU A 151 -27.19 8.05 -37.76
CA LEU A 151 -28.35 7.65 -38.58
C LEU A 151 -29.70 7.99 -37.94
N ILE A 152 -29.71 8.29 -36.63
CA ILE A 152 -30.92 8.64 -35.86
C ILE A 152 -31.07 10.17 -35.72
N LEU A 153 -29.99 10.94 -35.91
CA LEU A 153 -30.00 12.40 -36.07
C LEU A 153 -30.17 12.78 -37.55
#